data_AF-A0A8T1VFT8-F1
#
_entry.id   AF-A0A8T1VFT8-F1
#
_cell.length_a   1.000
_cell.length_b   1.000
_cell.length_c   1.000
_cell.angle_alpha   90.00
_cell.angle_beta   90.00
_cell.angle_gamma   90.00
#
_symmetry.space_group_name_H-M   'P 1'
#
loop_
_entity.id
_entity.type
_entity.pdbx_description
1 polymer ?
#
loop_
_entity_poly.entity_id
_entity_poly.type
_entity_poly.pdbx_seq_one_letter_code
_entity_poly.pdbx_strand_id
1 'polypeptide(L)'
;MLSSVSTFAVLGSAMLLQATEAHQVVYVPSPTWTRPNSTSEERRELWNPLSFLEKEGFETQENFTQFQVDNNYKSLRDFMERAKYKLSDGADQACGWSDPKGIPQQIPADGTMRTSGYTHDGPCEIYMGDKLALSYLNCHESITDQTFKLDYSGCGDSCILYWYWLGVRKLKGAYSWQVYKECIPLYK
;
A
#
# COMPACT_ATOMS: atom_id res chain seq x y z
N MET A 1 54.42 -40.15 16.93
CA MET A 1 53.66 -38.95 17.32
C MET A 1 53.46 -38.11 16.06
N LEU A 2 52.28 -38.18 15.45
CA LEU A 2 51.92 -37.35 14.28
C LEU A 2 50.67 -36.57 14.69
N SER A 3 50.85 -35.26 14.86
CA SER A 3 49.84 -34.33 15.34
C SER A 3 48.90 -33.97 14.19
N SER A 4 47.60 -34.24 14.35
CA SER A 4 46.57 -33.83 13.38
C SER A 4 46.10 -32.42 13.71
N VAL A 5 46.41 -31.46 12.85
CA VAL A 5 45.85 -30.10 12.95
C VAL A 5 44.53 -30.09 12.20
N SER A 6 43.42 -29.99 12.93
CA SER A 6 42.09 -29.80 12.36
C SER A 6 41.81 -28.30 12.23
N THR A 7 41.79 -27.81 10.99
CA THR A 7 41.43 -26.43 10.67
C THR A 7 39.91 -26.28 10.74
N PHE A 8 39.40 -25.57 11.75
CA PHE A 8 38.00 -25.17 11.79
C PHE A 8 37.78 -24.03 10.79
N ALA A 9 37.07 -24.31 9.69
CA ALA A 9 36.56 -23.28 8.80
C ALA A 9 35.33 -22.63 9.44
N VAL A 10 35.46 -21.36 9.86
CA VAL A 10 34.33 -20.55 10.32
C VAL A 10 33.57 -20.05 9.09
N LEU A 11 32.44 -20.67 8.78
CA LEU A 11 31.49 -20.18 7.78
C LEU A 11 30.74 -18.97 8.36
N GLY A 12 31.24 -17.77 8.07
CA GLY A 12 30.51 -16.53 8.33
C GLY A 12 29.26 -16.46 7.46
N SER A 13 28.09 -16.71 8.05
CA SER A 13 26.82 -16.46 7.39
C SER A 13 26.57 -14.95 7.36
N ALA A 14 26.85 -14.32 6.22
CA ALA A 14 26.37 -12.98 5.93
C ALA A 14 24.85 -13.06 5.75
N MET A 15 24.09 -12.77 6.80
CA MET A 15 22.66 -12.49 6.67
C MET A 15 22.51 -11.24 5.80
N LEU A 16 22.25 -11.44 4.51
CA LEU A 16 21.72 -10.41 3.64
C LEU A 16 20.41 -9.93 4.27
N LEU A 17 20.45 -8.77 4.91
CA LEU A 17 19.26 -8.00 5.25
C LEU A 17 18.57 -7.69 3.91
N GLN A 18 17.64 -8.55 3.50
CA GLN A 18 16.69 -8.20 2.46
C GLN A 18 15.88 -7.04 3.01
N ALA A 19 16.27 -5.82 2.64
CA ALA A 19 15.33 -4.72 2.67
C ALA A 19 14.22 -5.11 1.72
N THR A 20 13.13 -5.68 2.24
CA THR A 20 11.90 -5.82 1.49
C THR A 20 11.45 -4.40 1.17
N GLU A 21 11.80 -3.93 -0.03
CA GLU A 21 11.27 -2.71 -0.61
C GLU A 21 9.85 -3.08 -1.04
N ALA A 22 8.87 -2.74 -0.21
CA ALA A 22 7.47 -3.12 -0.42
C ALA A 22 6.91 -2.28 -1.57
N HIS A 23 6.82 -2.90 -2.74
CA HIS A 23 6.21 -2.34 -3.94
C HIS A 23 4.73 -2.74 -3.96
N GLN A 24 3.84 -1.76 -3.99
CA GLN A 24 2.41 -1.98 -3.77
C GLN A 24 1.54 -1.32 -4.83
N VAL A 25 0.58 -2.08 -5.36
CA VAL A 25 -0.23 -1.70 -6.52
C VAL A 25 -1.55 -2.44 -6.65
N VAL A 26 -2.57 -1.77 -7.19
CA VAL A 26 -3.78 -2.42 -7.73
C VAL A 26 -3.57 -2.82 -9.19
N TYR A 27 -3.73 -4.11 -9.47
CA TYR A 27 -3.64 -4.66 -10.84
C TYR A 27 -5.00 -4.80 -11.53
N VAL A 28 -6.06 -5.07 -10.78
CA VAL A 28 -7.42 -5.24 -11.32
C VAL A 28 -8.41 -4.62 -10.34
N PRO A 29 -9.25 -3.65 -10.78
CA PRO A 29 -9.13 -2.91 -12.04
C PRO A 29 -7.86 -2.03 -12.04
N SER A 30 -7.14 -1.97 -13.17
CA SER A 30 -5.85 -1.25 -13.23
C SER A 30 -6.04 0.27 -13.25
N PRO A 31 -5.26 1.05 -12.49
CA PRO A 31 -5.22 2.50 -12.65
C PRO A 31 -4.66 2.90 -14.02
N THR A 32 -5.00 4.11 -14.45
CA THR A 32 -4.21 4.85 -15.44
C THR A 32 -3.12 5.62 -14.69
N TRP A 33 -1.87 5.50 -15.10
CA TRP A 33 -0.74 6.15 -14.43
C TRP A 33 -0.40 7.51 -15.06
N THR A 34 0.00 8.46 -14.21
CA THR A 34 0.47 9.79 -14.62
C THR A 34 1.92 9.79 -15.14
N ARG A 35 2.59 8.64 -15.05
CA ARG A 35 3.97 8.38 -15.45
C ARG A 35 4.07 7.06 -16.20
N PRO A 36 5.10 6.88 -17.04
CA PRO A 36 5.41 5.58 -17.63
C PRO A 36 5.59 4.50 -16.57
N ASN A 37 5.24 3.25 -16.90
CA ASN A 37 5.34 2.10 -16.01
C ASN A 37 5.76 0.83 -16.78
N SER A 38 6.44 0.99 -17.91
CA SER A 38 6.82 -0.06 -18.84
C SER A 38 8.08 -0.82 -18.40
N THR A 39 9.00 -0.15 -17.70
CA THR A 39 10.26 -0.73 -17.20
C THR A 39 10.19 -1.02 -15.71
N SER A 40 11.10 -1.85 -15.20
CA SER A 40 11.18 -2.13 -13.76
C SER A 40 11.61 -0.91 -12.93
N GLU A 41 12.36 0.01 -13.53
CA GLU A 41 12.80 1.25 -12.89
C GLU A 41 11.61 2.21 -12.75
N GLU A 42 10.86 2.40 -13.82
CA GLU A 42 9.63 3.19 -13.84
C GLU A 42 8.62 2.67 -12.82
N ARG A 43 8.38 1.35 -12.78
CA ARG A 43 7.42 0.77 -11.83
C ARG A 43 7.85 0.89 -10.37
N ARG A 44 9.16 0.88 -10.11
CA ARG A 44 9.68 1.07 -8.74
C ARG A 44 9.33 2.45 -8.19
N GLU A 45 9.37 3.49 -9.01
CA GLU A 45 8.93 4.83 -8.60
C GLU A 45 7.44 4.83 -8.20
N LEU A 46 6.60 4.16 -8.99
CA LEU A 46 5.13 4.21 -8.81
C LEU A 46 4.62 3.33 -7.67
N TRP A 47 5.28 2.21 -7.43
CA TRP A 47 4.84 1.23 -6.42
C TRP A 47 5.50 1.43 -5.06
N ASN A 48 6.50 2.29 -4.95
CA ASN A 48 7.07 2.65 -3.66
C ASN A 48 6.06 3.43 -2.80
N PRO A 49 6.22 3.43 -1.47
CA PRO A 49 5.43 4.31 -0.60
C PRO A 49 5.44 5.74 -1.13
N LEU A 50 4.27 6.34 -1.23
CA LEU A 50 4.13 7.74 -1.60
C LEU A 50 4.66 8.65 -0.49
N SER A 51 4.67 8.16 0.75
CA SER A 51 5.26 8.86 1.88
C SER A 51 5.71 7.87 2.95
N PHE A 52 6.74 8.27 3.69
CA PHE A 52 7.23 7.60 4.90
C PHE A 52 6.99 8.55 6.06
N LEU A 53 5.93 8.32 6.84
CA LEU A 53 5.41 9.34 7.76
C LEU A 53 6.35 9.65 8.94
N GLU A 54 7.26 8.74 9.27
CA GLU A 54 8.33 9.02 10.23
C GLU A 54 9.24 10.17 9.77
N LYS A 55 9.37 10.40 8.46
CA LYS A 55 10.12 11.54 7.89
C LYS A 55 9.32 12.83 7.87
N GLU A 56 8.01 12.72 8.06
CA GLU A 56 7.06 13.83 8.05
C GLU A 56 6.70 14.30 9.47
N GLY A 57 7.40 13.76 10.49
CA GLY A 57 7.25 14.16 11.89
C GLY A 57 6.18 13.42 12.67
N PHE A 58 5.66 12.30 12.14
CA PHE A 58 4.71 11.45 12.87
C PHE A 58 5.45 10.57 13.88
N GLU A 59 4.90 10.49 15.10
CA GLU A 59 5.28 9.48 16.08
C GLU A 59 4.66 8.14 15.67
N THR A 60 5.42 7.37 14.90
CA THR A 60 4.97 6.07 14.38
C THR A 60 4.95 5.01 15.47
N GLN A 61 3.91 4.18 15.46
CA GLN A 61 3.69 3.11 16.43
C GLN A 61 3.06 1.88 15.78
N GLU A 62 3.07 0.76 16.48
CA GLU A 62 2.49 -0.50 15.99
C GLU A 62 0.99 -0.37 15.71
N ASN A 63 0.25 0.20 16.65
CA ASN A 63 -1.19 0.33 16.56
C ASN A 63 -1.57 1.68 15.93
N PHE A 64 -1.63 1.72 14.60
CA PHE A 64 -2.08 2.90 13.88
C PHE A 64 -3.57 3.21 14.15
N THR A 65 -4.43 2.21 14.33
CA THR A 65 -5.85 2.42 14.64
C THR A 65 -6.03 3.21 15.94
N GLN A 66 -5.22 2.92 16.96
CA GLN A 66 -5.22 3.70 18.21
C GLN A 66 -4.79 5.15 17.94
N PHE A 67 -3.75 5.37 17.13
CA PHE A 67 -3.34 6.71 16.73
C PHE A 67 -4.47 7.48 16.04
N GLN A 68 -5.24 6.83 15.16
CA GLN A 68 -6.39 7.46 14.52
C GLN A 68 -7.43 7.95 15.54
N VAL A 69 -7.77 7.10 16.50
CA VAL A 69 -8.74 7.43 17.56
C VAL A 69 -8.22 8.61 18.40
N ASP A 70 -6.97 8.54 18.87
CA ASP A 70 -6.37 9.56 19.74
C ASP A 70 -6.25 10.92 19.05
N ASN A 71 -6.13 10.93 17.72
CA ASN A 71 -6.01 12.13 16.89
C ASN A 71 -7.31 12.49 16.15
N ASN A 72 -8.44 11.87 16.52
CA ASN A 72 -9.77 12.19 16.02
C ASN A 72 -9.89 12.05 14.48
N TYR A 73 -9.25 11.03 13.92
CA TYR A 73 -9.46 10.58 12.54
C TYR A 73 -10.55 9.51 12.50
N LYS A 74 -11.55 9.69 11.63
CA LYS A 74 -12.74 8.82 11.60
C LYS A 74 -12.53 7.52 10.84
N SER A 75 -11.59 7.50 9.91
CA SER A 75 -11.31 6.39 9.01
C SER A 75 -9.90 6.53 8.44
N LEU A 76 -9.41 5.50 7.74
CA LEU A 76 -8.12 5.61 7.04
C LEU A 76 -8.20 6.70 5.97
N ARG A 77 -9.28 6.76 5.20
CA ARG A 77 -9.49 7.83 4.22
C ARG A 77 -9.45 9.22 4.87
N ASP A 78 -10.13 9.42 6.00
CA ASP A 78 -10.10 10.69 6.72
C ASP A 78 -8.67 11.08 7.15
N PHE A 79 -7.87 10.11 7.60
CA PHE A 79 -6.45 10.33 7.86
C PHE A 79 -5.69 10.72 6.59
N MET A 80 -5.84 9.95 5.51
CA MET A 80 -5.11 10.16 4.25
C MET A 80 -5.42 11.52 3.62
N GLU A 81 -6.65 12.01 3.77
CA GLU A 81 -7.10 13.29 3.21
C GLU A 81 -6.75 14.50 4.11
N ARG A 82 -6.82 14.37 5.44
CA ARG A 82 -6.67 15.51 6.36
C ARG A 82 -5.31 15.62 7.04
N ALA A 83 -4.56 14.53 7.18
CA ALA A 83 -3.25 14.57 7.80
C ALA A 83 -2.26 15.38 6.93
N LYS A 84 -1.35 16.10 7.59
CA LYS A 84 -0.35 16.93 6.91
C LYS A 84 0.95 16.15 6.75
N TYR A 85 1.18 15.63 5.57
CA TYR A 85 2.40 14.94 5.16
C TYR A 85 2.65 15.22 3.69
N LYS A 86 3.91 15.20 3.26
CA LYS A 86 4.25 15.32 1.84
C LYS A 86 4.22 13.95 1.17
N LEU A 87 3.84 13.97 -0.10
CA LEU A 87 4.04 12.83 -0.99
C LEU A 87 5.34 13.00 -1.78
N SER A 88 5.75 11.92 -2.44
CA SER A 88 6.70 11.94 -3.55
C SER A 88 6.40 13.08 -4.53
N ASP A 89 7.45 13.78 -4.95
CA ASP A 89 7.33 15.00 -5.75
C ASP A 89 6.57 14.76 -7.07
N GLY A 90 5.41 15.40 -7.20
CA GLY A 90 4.54 15.29 -8.37
C GLY A 90 3.42 14.26 -8.26
N ALA A 91 3.38 13.48 -7.16
CA ALA A 91 2.22 12.66 -6.86
C ALA A 91 1.04 13.51 -6.36
N ASP A 92 -0.17 13.14 -6.74
CA ASP A 92 -1.41 13.81 -6.34
C ASP A 92 -1.84 13.44 -4.91
N GLN A 93 -2.40 14.41 -4.18
CA GLN A 93 -2.79 14.21 -2.79
C GLN A 93 -3.98 13.25 -2.62
N ALA A 94 -4.87 13.12 -3.60
CA ALA A 94 -5.96 12.15 -3.54
C ALA A 94 -5.56 10.80 -4.14
N CYS A 95 -4.83 10.83 -5.26
CA CYS A 95 -4.68 9.69 -6.16
C CYS A 95 -3.25 9.18 -6.34
N GLY A 96 -2.26 9.76 -5.64
CA GLY A 96 -0.87 9.35 -5.77
C GLY A 96 -0.39 9.50 -7.21
N TRP A 97 0.10 8.41 -7.79
CA TRP A 97 0.55 8.39 -9.18
C TRP A 97 -0.52 8.06 -10.22
N SER A 98 -1.76 7.83 -9.79
CA SER A 98 -2.87 7.49 -10.68
C SER A 98 -3.67 8.72 -11.12
N ASP A 99 -4.18 8.69 -12.36
CA ASP A 99 -5.01 9.76 -12.92
C ASP A 99 -6.51 9.42 -12.75
N PRO A 100 -7.26 10.15 -11.91
CA PRO A 100 -8.69 9.93 -11.74
C PRO A 100 -9.51 10.29 -13.00
N LYS A 101 -8.91 10.99 -13.96
CA LYS A 101 -9.51 11.31 -15.27
C LYS A 101 -8.94 10.45 -16.40
N GLY A 102 -8.17 9.42 -16.05
CA GLY A 102 -7.60 8.48 -16.99
C GLY A 102 -8.66 7.57 -17.64
N ILE A 103 -8.20 6.54 -18.35
CA ILE A 103 -9.06 5.61 -19.08
C ILE A 103 -9.87 4.77 -18.09
N PRO A 104 -11.22 4.89 -18.07
CA PRO A 104 -12.06 4.10 -17.18
C PRO A 104 -11.93 2.60 -17.44
N GLN A 105 -11.90 1.83 -16.36
CA GLN A 105 -11.93 0.36 -16.42
C GLN A 105 -13.36 -0.15 -16.26
N GLN A 106 -13.70 -1.22 -16.98
CA GLN A 106 -14.97 -1.89 -16.76
C GLN A 106 -14.97 -2.55 -15.39
N ILE A 107 -16.06 -2.43 -14.64
CA ILE A 107 -16.26 -3.17 -13.39
C ILE A 107 -16.14 -4.67 -13.69
N PRO A 108 -15.25 -5.42 -13.00
CA PRO A 108 -15.13 -6.85 -13.20
C PRO A 108 -16.47 -7.55 -12.92
N ALA A 109 -17.01 -8.24 -13.93
CA ALA A 109 -18.34 -8.85 -13.85
C ALA A 109 -18.46 -9.90 -12.74
N ASP A 110 -17.35 -10.49 -12.34
CA ASP A 110 -17.26 -11.47 -11.25
C ASP A 110 -16.87 -10.84 -9.91
N GLY A 111 -16.78 -9.51 -9.82
CA GLY A 111 -16.39 -8.77 -8.61
C GLY A 111 -14.92 -8.94 -8.23
N THR A 112 -14.05 -9.36 -9.15
CA THR A 112 -12.63 -9.54 -8.85
C THR A 112 -11.93 -8.21 -8.55
N MET A 113 -11.10 -8.21 -7.51
CA MET A 113 -10.03 -7.24 -7.30
C MET A 113 -8.70 -7.97 -7.15
N ARG A 114 -7.63 -7.41 -7.72
CA ARG A 114 -6.28 -7.96 -7.57
C ARG A 114 -5.28 -6.86 -7.25
N THR A 115 -4.44 -7.11 -6.25
CA THR A 115 -3.33 -6.23 -5.85
C THR A 115 -2.02 -7.01 -5.87
N SER A 116 -0.90 -6.35 -5.59
CA SER A 116 0.39 -6.99 -5.24
C SER A 116 0.37 -7.75 -3.92
N GLY A 117 -0.68 -7.60 -3.12
CA GLY A 117 -0.85 -8.19 -1.79
C GLY A 117 -0.30 -7.29 -0.68
N TYR A 118 -0.94 -7.32 0.48
CA TYR A 118 -0.53 -6.52 1.62
C TYR A 118 0.67 -7.18 2.30
N THR A 119 1.86 -6.58 2.25
CA THR A 119 3.11 -7.18 2.77
C THR A 119 3.50 -6.73 4.17
N HIS A 120 2.76 -5.76 4.72
CA HIS A 120 2.98 -5.18 6.04
C HIS A 120 1.64 -5.10 6.75
N ASP A 121 1.66 -5.22 8.08
CA ASP A 121 0.47 -4.98 8.89
C ASP A 121 -0.07 -3.58 8.64
N GLY A 122 -1.37 -3.38 8.86
CA GLY A 122 -1.96 -2.05 8.87
C GLY A 122 -3.25 -1.97 8.06
N PRO A 123 -3.99 -0.85 8.24
CA PRO A 123 -5.35 -0.76 7.76
C PRO A 123 -5.39 -0.47 6.25
N CYS A 124 -6.43 -0.98 5.61
CA CYS A 124 -6.79 -0.58 4.26
C CYS A 124 -8.28 -0.27 4.17
N GLU A 125 -8.63 0.63 3.26
CA GLU A 125 -10.00 0.95 2.91
C GLU A 125 -10.15 1.08 1.40
N ILE A 126 -11.29 0.64 0.89
CA ILE A 126 -11.64 0.76 -0.52
C ILE A 126 -13.00 1.41 -0.64
N TYR A 127 -13.10 2.47 -1.43
CA TYR A 127 -14.33 3.22 -1.65
C TYR A 127 -14.73 3.21 -3.12
N MET A 128 -16.03 3.20 -3.38
CA MET A 128 -16.65 3.48 -4.67
C MET A 128 -17.28 4.88 -4.60
N GLY A 129 -16.55 5.90 -5.08
CA GLY A 129 -16.88 7.29 -4.81
C GLY A 129 -16.85 7.55 -3.30
N ASP A 130 -18.01 7.84 -2.72
CA ASP A 130 -18.15 8.10 -1.27
C ASP A 130 -18.64 6.88 -0.47
N LYS A 131 -18.94 5.76 -1.13
CA LYS A 131 -19.42 4.54 -0.47
C LYS A 131 -18.26 3.63 -0.12
N LEU A 132 -18.15 3.27 1.16
CA LEU A 132 -17.20 2.27 1.62
C LEU A 132 -17.59 0.88 1.09
N ALA A 133 -16.65 0.21 0.42
CA ALA A 133 -16.81 -1.15 -0.10
C ALA A 133 -16.05 -2.19 0.75
N LEU A 134 -14.92 -1.80 1.34
CA LEU A 134 -14.10 -2.68 2.18
C LEU A 134 -13.33 -1.85 3.21
N SER A 135 -13.23 -2.34 4.45
CA SER A 135 -12.36 -1.79 5.49
C SER A 135 -11.89 -2.92 6.39
N TYR A 136 -10.58 -2.96 6.67
CA TYR A 136 -10.02 -3.78 7.74
C TYR A 136 -8.95 -3.00 8.51
N LEU A 137 -8.82 -3.32 9.79
CA LEU A 137 -7.77 -2.77 10.65
C LEU A 137 -6.39 -3.33 10.31
N ASN A 138 -6.33 -4.56 9.79
CA ASN A 138 -5.13 -5.18 9.27
C ASN A 138 -5.44 -5.97 7.99
N CYS A 139 -5.07 -5.42 6.84
CA CYS A 139 -5.32 -6.07 5.54
C CYS A 139 -4.30 -7.16 5.21
N HIS A 140 -3.12 -7.16 5.82
CA HIS A 140 -2.18 -8.27 5.71
C HIS A 140 -2.76 -9.55 6.30
N GLU A 141 -3.42 -9.45 7.44
CA GLU A 141 -4.08 -10.60 8.09
C GLU A 141 -5.42 -10.95 7.43
N SER A 142 -6.21 -9.94 7.05
CA SER A 142 -7.59 -10.16 6.58
C SER A 142 -7.67 -10.56 5.11
N ILE A 143 -6.68 -10.21 4.30
CA ILE A 143 -6.63 -10.48 2.86
C ILE A 143 -5.33 -11.23 2.54
N THR A 144 -5.41 -12.55 2.66
CA THR A 144 -4.25 -13.46 2.51
C THR A 144 -3.87 -13.71 1.06
N ASP A 145 -4.80 -13.49 0.14
CA ASP A 145 -4.60 -13.68 -1.29
C ASP A 145 -4.49 -12.35 -2.03
N GLN A 146 -3.61 -12.29 -3.04
CA GLN A 146 -3.50 -11.12 -3.92
C GLN A 146 -4.79 -10.82 -4.69
N THR A 147 -5.63 -11.84 -4.90
CA THR A 147 -6.90 -11.74 -5.62
C THR A 147 -8.03 -12.05 -4.65
N PHE A 148 -9.02 -11.16 -4.57
CA PHE A 148 -10.16 -11.28 -3.67
C PHE A 148 -11.43 -10.72 -4.34
N LYS A 149 -12.58 -10.94 -3.70
CA LYS A 149 -13.86 -10.38 -4.16
C LYS A 149 -14.14 -9.05 -3.48
N LEU A 150 -14.58 -8.09 -4.26
CA LEU A 150 -14.98 -6.76 -3.80
C LEU A 150 -16.42 -6.48 -4.25
N ASP A 151 -17.20 -5.85 -3.39
CA ASP A 151 -18.52 -5.36 -3.74
C ASP A 151 -18.41 -4.01 -4.48
N TYR A 152 -18.69 -4.03 -5.79
CA TYR A 152 -18.72 -2.83 -6.64
C TYR A 152 -20.11 -2.18 -6.70
N SER A 153 -21.12 -2.69 -5.99
CA SER A 153 -22.50 -2.17 -6.05
C SER A 153 -22.63 -0.71 -5.63
N GLY A 154 -21.65 -0.19 -4.88
CA GLY A 154 -21.54 1.23 -4.57
C GLY A 154 -21.30 2.12 -5.80
N CYS A 155 -20.68 1.57 -6.84
CA CYS A 155 -20.41 2.24 -8.11
C CYS A 155 -21.69 2.26 -8.95
N GLY A 156 -22.20 3.46 -9.25
CA GLY A 156 -23.33 3.66 -10.16
C GLY A 156 -22.94 3.34 -11.61
N ASP A 157 -23.41 4.13 -12.57
CA ASP A 157 -23.01 3.91 -13.98
C ASP A 157 -21.52 4.22 -14.20
N SER A 158 -20.97 5.14 -13.41
CA SER A 158 -19.54 5.36 -13.23
C SER A 158 -19.22 5.84 -11.82
N CYS A 159 -17.97 5.64 -11.38
CA CYS A 159 -17.43 6.18 -10.14
C CYS A 159 -15.89 6.19 -10.19
N ILE A 160 -15.25 6.72 -9.15
CA ILE A 160 -13.83 6.49 -8.89
C ILE A 160 -13.72 5.46 -7.76
N LEU A 161 -12.98 4.39 -7.98
CA LEU A 161 -12.52 3.53 -6.90
C LEU A 161 -11.32 4.18 -6.23
N TYR A 162 -11.39 4.39 -4.92
CA TYR A 162 -10.25 4.84 -4.11
C TYR A 162 -9.74 3.65 -3.30
N TRP A 163 -8.49 3.27 -3.52
CA TRP A 163 -7.79 2.26 -2.72
C TRP A 163 -6.81 2.97 -1.81
N TYR A 164 -6.93 2.75 -0.50
CA TYR A 164 -6.04 3.29 0.52
C TYR A 164 -5.44 2.13 1.31
N TRP A 165 -4.14 2.17 1.54
CA TRP A 165 -3.48 1.30 2.50
C TRP A 165 -2.36 2.03 3.21
N LEU A 166 -2.27 1.79 4.53
CA LEU A 166 -1.14 2.23 5.34
C LEU A 166 -0.38 1.01 5.85
N GLY A 167 0.85 0.85 5.36
CA GLY A 167 1.75 -0.20 5.82
C GLY A 167 2.47 0.22 7.09
N VAL A 168 2.35 -0.58 8.15
CA VAL A 168 3.08 -0.47 9.41
C VAL A 168 4.21 -1.49 9.40
N ARG A 169 5.43 -1.00 9.18
CA ARG A 169 6.63 -1.84 9.13
C ARG A 169 7.49 -1.60 10.35
N LYS A 170 7.86 -2.67 11.06
CA LYS A 170 8.92 -2.61 12.09
C LYS A 170 10.28 -2.85 11.45
N LEU A 171 11.19 -1.87 11.55
CA LEU A 171 12.54 -1.96 11.01
C LEU A 171 13.55 -1.44 12.05
N LYS A 172 14.53 -2.28 12.41
CA LYS A 172 15.62 -1.93 13.36
C LYS A 172 15.12 -1.34 14.69
N GLY A 173 13.99 -1.84 15.20
CA GLY A 173 13.41 -1.41 16.47
C GLY A 173 12.53 -0.16 16.39
N ALA A 174 12.39 0.47 15.23
CA ALA A 174 11.48 1.59 15.00
C ALA A 174 10.32 1.18 14.06
N TYR A 175 9.19 1.87 14.15
CA TYR A 175 8.08 1.71 13.21
C TYR A 175 8.21 2.71 12.06
N SER A 176 7.83 2.28 10.87
CA SER A 176 7.73 3.08 9.65
C SER A 176 6.31 2.97 9.14
N TRP A 177 5.68 4.11 8.86
CA TRP A 177 4.32 4.14 8.30
C TRP A 177 4.39 4.57 6.85
N GLN A 178 3.90 3.70 5.97
CA GLN A 178 4.03 3.80 4.52
C GLN A 178 2.68 4.08 3.90
N VAL A 179 2.57 5.20 3.18
CA VAL A 179 1.32 5.61 2.53
C VAL A 179 1.24 5.05 1.12
N TYR A 180 0.16 4.34 0.84
CA TYR A 180 -0.22 3.90 -0.50
C TYR A 180 -1.65 4.33 -0.81
N LYS A 181 -1.84 4.91 -2.00
CA LYS A 181 -3.16 5.30 -2.50
C LYS A 181 -3.20 5.30 -4.02
N GLU A 182 -4.32 4.83 -4.55
CA GLU A 182 -4.60 4.79 -5.98
C GLU A 182 -6.08 5.11 -6.24
N CYS A 183 -6.34 5.74 -7.37
CA CYS A 183 -7.65 6.05 -7.91
C CYS A 183 -7.83 5.34 -9.25
N ILE A 184 -8.96 4.66 -9.42
CA ILE A 184 -9.29 3.96 -10.65
C ILE A 184 -10.67 4.43 -11.12
N PRO A 185 -10.79 5.16 -12.25
CA PRO A 185 -12.09 5.45 -12.83
C PRO A 185 -12.75 4.15 -13.31
N LEU A 186 -14.01 3.94 -12.96
CA LEU A 186 -14.79 2.74 -13.26
C LEU A 186 -16.07 3.06 -14.02
N TYR A 187 -16.54 2.10 -14.80
CA TYR A 187 -17.85 2.08 -15.45
C TYR A 187 -18.46 0.68 -15.47
N LYS A 188 -19.79 0.58 -15.55
CA LYS A 188 -20.51 -0.71 -15.70
C LYS A 188 -20.32 -1.34 -17.08
#